data_AF-A0A967IGK8-F1
#
_entry.id   AF-A0A967IGK8-F1
#
_cell.length_a   1.000
_cell.length_b   1.000
_cell.length_c   1.000
_cell.angle_alpha   90.00
_cell.angle_beta   90.00
_cell.angle_gamma   90.00
#
_symmetry.space_group_name_H-M   'P 1'
#
loop_
_entity.id
_entity.type
_entity.pdbx_description
1 polymer ?
#
loop_
_entity_poly.entity_id
_entity_poly.type
_entity_poly.pdbx_seq_one_letter_code
_entity_poly.pdbx_strand_id
1 'polypeptide(L)' 'MEIYFMQHGQAVSDQEDPARPLSRAGVEQIQLSAKAVQRL' A
#
# COMPACT_ATOMS: atom_id res chain seq x y z
N MET A 1 -19.81 -15.19 -5.31
CA MET A 1 -18.44 -14.86 -5.75
C MET A 1 -18.13 -13.49 -5.20
N GLU A 2 -17.00 -13.34 -4.54
CA GLU A 2 -16.59 -12.09 -3.90
C GLU A 2 -15.34 -11.55 -4.61
N ILE A 3 -15.35 -10.26 -4.92
CA ILE A 3 -14.24 -9.55 -5.58
C ILE A 3 -13.89 -8.37 -4.71
N TYR A 4 -12.60 -8.22 -4.41
CA TYR A 4 -12.09 -7.15 -3.57
C TYR A 4 -11.10 -6.30 -4.36
N PHE A 5 -11.26 -4.98 -4.24
CA PHE A 5 -10.36 -4.00 -4.85
C PHE A 5 -9.55 -3.30 -3.76
N MET A 6 -8.26 -3.16 -3.99
CA MET A 6 -7.35 -2.42 -3.11
C MET A 6 -6.44 -1.53 -3.97
N GLN A 7 -6.31 -0.27 -3.57
CA GLN A 7 -5.30 0.64 -4.10
C GLN A 7 -3.94 0.35 -3.46
N HIS A 8 -2.85 0.46 -4.23
CA HIS A 8 -1.50 0.29 -3.70
C HIS A 8 -1.16 1.36 -2.65
N GLY A 9 -0.17 1.07 -1.80
CA GLY A 9 0.33 2.02 -0.82
C GLY A 9 1.06 3.20 -1.47
N GLN A 10 1.28 4.27 -0.70
CA GLN A 10 2.03 5.42 -1.20
C GLN A 10 3.43 5.00 -1.69
N ALA A 11 3.79 5.39 -2.91
CA ALA A 11 5.12 5.19 -3.48
C ALA A 11 5.96 6.46 -3.36
N VAL A 12 7.29 6.31 -3.43
CA VAL A 12 8.19 7.46 -3.63
C VAL A 12 7.95 8.09 -5.01
N SER A 13 8.45 9.31 -5.18
CA SER A 13 8.31 10.01 -6.45
C SER A 13 9.19 9.38 -7.54
N ASP A 14 8.77 9.51 -8.80
CA ASP A 14 9.54 9.04 -9.96
C ASP A 14 10.91 9.71 -10.10
N GLN A 15 11.01 10.96 -9.61
CA GLN A 15 12.27 11.71 -9.59
C GLN A 15 13.27 11.16 -8.54
N GLU A 16 12.76 10.51 -7.49
CA GLU A 16 13.58 9.95 -6.41
C GLU A 16 14.06 8.54 -6.78
N ASP A 17 13.16 7.68 -7.24
CA ASP A 17 13.47 6.35 -7.76
C ASP A 17 12.46 5.97 -8.87
N PRO A 18 12.91 5.79 -10.13
CA PRO A 18 12.04 5.38 -11.23
C PRO A 18 11.37 4.02 -11.05
N ALA A 19 11.93 3.13 -10.22
CA ALA A 19 11.28 1.87 -9.86
C ALA A 19 10.06 2.08 -8.94
N ARG A 20 9.91 3.29 -8.38
CA ARG A 20 8.81 3.73 -7.53
C ARG A 20 8.46 2.72 -6.42
N PRO A 21 9.43 2.33 -5.57
CA PRO A 21 9.13 1.51 -4.41
C PRO A 21 8.14 2.21 -3.47
N LEU A 22 7.53 1.44 -2.57
CA LEU A 22 6.70 2.01 -1.51
C LEU A 22 7.54 2.93 -0.63
N SER A 23 6.99 4.10 -0.30
CA SER A 23 7.55 4.94 0.73
C SER A 23 7.34 4.27 2.10
N ARG A 24 8.12 4.70 3.10
CA ARG A 24 7.92 4.22 4.48
C ARG A 24 6.48 4.41 4.95
N ALA A 25 5.89 5.58 4.70
CA ALA A 25 4.50 5.87 5.03
C ALA A 25 3.53 4.93 4.28
N GLY A 26 3.82 4.62 3.01
CA GLY A 26 3.03 3.67 2.23
C GLY A 26 3.09 2.24 2.78
N VAL A 27 4.25 1.80 3.25
CA VAL A 27 4.40 0.49 3.91
C VAL A 27 3.59 0.45 5.21
N GLU A 28 3.71 1.47 6.06
CA GLU A 28 2.98 1.57 7.33
C GLU A 28 1.46 1.59 7.09
N GLN A 29 0.99 2.32 6.07
CA GLN A 29 -0.41 2.35 5.66
C GLN A 29 -0.93 0.96 5.28
N ILE A 30 -0.23 0.24 4.40
CA ILE A 30 -0.67 -1.08 3.93
C ILE A 30 -0.68 -2.10 5.06
N GLN A 31 0.28 -2.02 5.99
CA GLN A 31 0.29 -2.89 7.17
C GLN A 31 -0.93 -2.65 8.07
N LEU A 32 -1.34 -1.39 8.25
CA LEU A 32 -2.56 -1.06 9.01
C LEU A 32 -3.82 -1.57 8.30
N SER A 33 -3.92 -1.37 7.00
CA SER A 33 -5.04 -1.89 6.19
C SER A 33 -5.13 -3.41 6.26
N ALA A 34 -4.00 -4.12 6.14
CA ALA A 34 -3.96 -5.58 6.26
C ALA A 34 -4.46 -6.07 7.63
N LYS A 35 -4.03 -5.41 8.72
CA LYS A 35 -4.53 -5.71 10.06
C LYS A 35 -6.02 -5.45 10.23
N ALA A 36 -6.55 -4.41 9.59
CA ALA A 36 -7.98 -4.11 9.62
C ALA A 36 -8.79 -5.18 8.87
N VAL A 37 -8.32 -5.59 7.69
CA VAL A 37 -8.98 -6.63 6.88
C VAL A 37 -8.94 -8.00 7.58
N GLN A 38 -7.85 -8.36 8.25
CA GLN A 38 -7.78 -9.61 9.03
C GLN A 38 -8.80 -9.69 10.19
N ARG A 39 -9.37 -8.56 10.60
CA ARG A 39 -10.37 -8.49 11.68
C ARG A 39 -11.81 -8.45 11.17
N LEU A 40 -12.02 -8.46 9.84
CA LEU A 40 -13.33 -8.57 9.20
C LEU A 40 -13.70 -10.05 9.06
#